data_AF-A0A2T7Q904-F1
#
_entry.id   AF-A0A2T7Q904-F1
#
_cell.length_a   1.000
_cell.length_b   1.000
_cell.length_c   1.000
_cell.angle_alpha   90.00
_cell.angle_beta   90.00
_cell.angle_gamma   90.00
#
_symmetry.space_group_name_H-M   'P 1'
#
loop_
_entity.id
_entity.type
_entity.pdbx_description
1 polymer ?
#
loop_
_entity_poly.entity_id
_entity_poly.type
_entity_poly.pdbx_seq_one_letter_code
_entity_poly.pdbx_strand_id
1 'polypeptide(L)'
;MNRITLILTIALYSKCFGQDHVKFVIKESINNDGIPKLDRNTFKVDNNKFFEDSFYLVSKTCSGEWGGTIKFKDKHTGIEYSAASTCPVVVNKLNDKYYITNTLAHLSGFSEILEVSDPKALTVFEFPKPRKKKGKTIIRYVGDDESKSTKGTKQLLDSIGILTIASFPFQGQLYHIVVDYEKTYLTKLTNGKYITIDTISNQRLWTYDPEVFTTTDKHYIIFFDNSNTKGYYDIYENNITIVRQK
;
A
#
# COMPACT_ATOMS: atom_id res chain seq x y z
N MET A 1 -48.86 46.74 31.70
CA MET A 1 -48.39 45.34 31.74
C MET A 1 -48.71 44.71 30.40
N ASN A 2 -47.70 44.31 29.63
CA ASN A 2 -47.74 43.22 28.64
C ASN A 2 -46.33 43.07 28.06
N ARG A 3 -45.60 42.06 28.55
CA ARG A 3 -44.32 41.63 27.98
C ARG A 3 -44.63 40.59 26.90
N ILE A 4 -44.36 40.92 25.65
CA ILE A 4 -44.36 39.94 24.55
C ILE A 4 -42.93 39.46 24.42
N THR A 5 -42.67 38.24 24.89
CA THR A 5 -41.39 37.55 24.71
C THR A 5 -41.42 36.84 23.37
N LEU A 6 -40.66 37.34 22.39
CA LEU A 6 -40.46 36.69 21.10
C LEU A 6 -39.43 35.56 21.27
N ILE A 7 -39.86 34.30 21.23
CA ILE A 7 -38.95 33.15 21.22
C ILE A 7 -38.57 32.88 19.77
N LEU A 8 -37.32 33.21 19.43
CA LEU A 8 -36.72 32.91 18.13
C LEU A 8 -36.18 31.48 18.15
N THR A 9 -36.94 30.52 17.62
CA THR A 9 -36.48 29.13 17.44
C THR A 9 -35.50 29.09 16.26
N ILE A 10 -34.21 29.08 16.56
CA ILE A 10 -33.17 28.76 15.56
C ILE A 10 -33.29 27.26 15.27
N ALA A 11 -33.94 26.92 14.16
CA ALA A 11 -33.87 25.59 13.57
C ALA A 11 -32.45 25.39 13.04
N LEU A 12 -31.57 24.83 13.87
CA LEU A 12 -30.32 24.23 13.43
C LEU A 12 -30.67 23.11 12.45
N TYR A 13 -30.59 23.41 11.15
CA TYR A 13 -30.46 22.39 10.12
C TYR A 13 -29.15 21.64 10.38
N SER A 14 -29.21 20.62 11.23
CA SER A 14 -28.26 19.53 11.18
C SER A 14 -28.38 18.94 9.78
N LYS A 15 -27.44 19.30 8.90
CA LYS A 15 -27.11 18.46 7.75
C LYS A 15 -26.68 17.13 8.37
N CYS A 16 -27.65 16.23 8.51
CA CYS A 16 -27.40 14.82 8.69
C CYS A 16 -26.58 14.44 7.47
N PHE A 17 -25.26 14.42 7.61
CA PHE A 17 -24.40 13.68 6.70
C PHE A 17 -24.80 12.22 6.91
N GLY A 18 -25.85 11.80 6.20
CA GLY A 18 -26.03 10.40 5.90
C GLY A 18 -24.68 9.95 5.36
N GLN A 19 -24.12 8.93 5.99
CA GLN A 19 -22.94 8.27 5.45
C GLN A 19 -23.38 7.70 4.12
N ASP A 20 -23.15 8.44 3.03
CA ASP A 20 -23.16 7.88 1.70
C ASP A 20 -22.08 6.79 1.73
N HIS A 21 -22.52 5.55 1.95
CA HIS A 21 -21.65 4.41 1.89
C HIS A 21 -21.11 4.35 0.47
N VAL A 22 -19.83 4.71 0.32
CA VAL A 22 -19.12 4.62 -0.95
C VAL A 22 -19.32 3.22 -1.50
N LYS A 23 -20.06 3.12 -2.62
CA LYS A 23 -20.37 1.84 -3.25
C LYS A 23 -19.30 1.54 -4.29
N PHE A 24 -18.57 0.46 -4.07
CA PHE A 24 -17.65 -0.08 -5.06
C PHE A 24 -18.40 -0.98 -6.04
N VAL A 25 -17.94 -0.99 -7.29
CA VAL A 25 -18.44 -1.86 -8.34
C VAL A 25 -17.38 -2.90 -8.60
N ILE A 26 -17.62 -4.13 -8.12
CA ILE A 26 -16.70 -5.25 -8.30
C ILE A 26 -17.24 -6.14 -9.42
N LYS A 27 -16.42 -6.39 -10.43
CA LYS A 27 -16.76 -7.23 -11.57
C LYS A 27 -15.68 -8.27 -11.78
N GLU A 28 -16.08 -9.44 -12.21
CA GLU A 28 -15.17 -10.52 -12.58
C GLU A 28 -15.35 -10.86 -14.06
N SER A 29 -14.23 -11.07 -14.75
CA SER A 29 -14.20 -11.54 -16.12
C SER A 29 -13.21 -12.70 -16.24
N ILE A 30 -13.62 -13.73 -16.97
CA ILE A 30 -12.79 -14.91 -17.25
C ILE A 30 -12.38 -14.82 -18.71
N ASN A 31 -11.08 -14.72 -18.94
CA ASN A 31 -10.51 -14.77 -20.28
C ASN A 31 -10.30 -16.23 -20.67
N ASN A 32 -11.10 -16.71 -21.63
CA ASN A 32 -11.08 -18.09 -22.11
C ASN A 32 -10.05 -18.32 -23.23
N ASP A 33 -9.50 -17.25 -23.81
CA ASP A 33 -8.68 -17.34 -25.03
C ASP A 33 -7.21 -17.67 -24.72
N GLY A 34 -6.86 -17.88 -23.45
CA GLY A 34 -5.51 -18.23 -22.98
C GLY A 34 -4.46 -17.10 -23.13
N ILE A 35 -4.74 -16.07 -23.91
CA ILE A 35 -3.88 -14.91 -24.12
C ILE A 35 -4.17 -13.84 -23.06
N PRO A 36 -3.21 -13.49 -22.20
CA PRO A 36 -3.37 -12.38 -21.26
C PRO A 36 -3.72 -11.08 -21.98
N LYS A 37 -4.80 -10.40 -21.57
CA LYS A 37 -5.06 -9.01 -22.03
C LYS A 37 -3.95 -8.05 -21.60
N LEU A 38 -3.29 -8.36 -20.48
CA LEU A 38 -2.12 -7.67 -19.96
C LEU A 38 -1.09 -8.73 -19.57
N ASP A 39 0.16 -8.55 -19.99
CA ASP A 39 1.29 -9.39 -19.61
C ASP A 39 2.10 -8.67 -18.50
N ARG A 40 2.38 -9.37 -17.40
CA ARG A 40 3.21 -8.82 -16.31
C ARG A 40 4.56 -8.33 -16.84
N ASN A 41 5.14 -8.99 -17.84
CA ASN A 41 6.44 -8.63 -18.38
C ASN A 41 6.47 -7.28 -19.11
N THR A 42 5.32 -6.74 -19.52
CA THR A 42 5.24 -5.38 -20.07
C THR A 42 5.33 -4.31 -18.99
N PHE A 43 5.15 -4.70 -17.73
CA PHE A 43 5.33 -3.83 -16.56
C PHE A 43 6.67 -4.13 -15.92
N LYS A 44 7.46 -3.08 -15.66
CA LYS A 44 8.75 -3.18 -14.98
C LYS A 44 8.69 -2.39 -13.70
N VAL A 45 8.96 -3.05 -12.57
CA VAL A 45 9.20 -2.35 -11.32
C VAL A 45 10.63 -1.82 -11.32
N ASP A 46 10.74 -0.52 -11.10
CA ASP A 46 12.01 0.12 -10.78
C ASP A 46 12.08 0.36 -9.27
N ASN A 47 12.82 -0.50 -8.56
CA ASN A 47 13.01 -0.36 -7.11
C ASN A 47 13.73 0.94 -6.74
N ASN A 48 14.46 1.58 -7.66
CA ASN A 48 15.10 2.89 -7.45
C ASN A 48 14.14 4.06 -7.70
N LYS A 49 13.00 3.81 -8.34
CA LYS A 49 11.92 4.77 -8.62
C LYS A 49 10.58 4.13 -8.28
N PHE A 50 10.43 3.77 -7.02
CA PHE A 50 9.26 3.09 -6.49
C PHE A 50 8.05 4.02 -6.35
N PHE A 51 8.28 5.28 -6.00
CA PHE A 51 7.30 6.35 -6.02
C PHE A 51 8.02 7.69 -6.27
N GLU A 52 7.32 8.66 -6.85
CA GLU A 52 7.89 9.98 -7.10
C GLU A 52 6.82 11.08 -6.98
N ASP A 53 7.15 12.18 -6.30
CA ASP A 53 6.38 13.41 -6.34
C ASP A 53 7.30 14.63 -6.61
N SER A 54 6.79 15.85 -6.43
CA SER A 54 7.57 17.07 -6.67
C SER A 54 8.80 17.22 -5.78
N PHE A 55 8.80 16.64 -4.58
CA PHE A 55 9.83 16.84 -3.56
C PHE A 55 10.73 15.62 -3.38
N TYR A 56 10.20 14.41 -3.52
CA TYR A 56 10.91 13.19 -3.20
C TYR A 56 10.91 12.19 -4.35
N LEU A 57 12.06 11.55 -4.53
CA LEU A 57 12.19 10.28 -5.24
C LEU A 57 12.27 9.17 -4.19
N VAL A 58 11.38 8.19 -4.27
CA VAL A 58 11.29 7.12 -3.29
C VAL A 58 11.80 5.82 -3.90
N SER A 59 12.65 5.12 -3.16
CA SER A 59 13.17 3.79 -3.52
C SER A 59 12.94 2.80 -2.39
N LYS A 60 12.94 1.52 -2.72
CA LYS A 60 12.73 0.43 -1.76
C LYS A 60 13.75 -0.68 -1.89
N THR A 61 13.86 -1.46 -0.82
CA THR A 61 14.55 -2.75 -0.77
C THR A 61 13.68 -3.76 -0.03
N CYS A 62 13.87 -5.04 -0.36
CA CYS A 62 13.18 -6.16 0.27
C CYS A 62 14.19 -7.29 0.40
N SER A 63 14.51 -7.63 1.63
CA SER A 63 15.35 -8.74 2.02
C SER A 63 14.49 -9.79 2.73
N GLY A 64 13.23 -10.00 2.32
CA GLY A 64 12.31 -10.96 2.94
C GLY A 64 12.20 -10.79 4.45
N GLU A 65 12.31 -11.89 5.19
CA GLU A 65 12.30 -11.89 6.66
C GLU A 65 13.46 -11.12 7.30
N TRP A 66 14.52 -10.84 6.54
CA TRP A 66 15.71 -10.13 7.01
C TRP A 66 15.58 -8.60 6.93
N GLY A 67 14.44 -8.13 6.40
CA GLY A 67 13.99 -6.76 6.48
C GLY A 67 13.70 -6.13 5.13
N GLY A 68 13.66 -4.81 5.13
CA GLY A 68 13.45 -3.98 3.96
C GLY A 68 13.57 -2.52 4.37
N THR A 69 13.74 -1.66 3.38
CA THR A 69 13.91 -0.23 3.60
C THR A 69 13.01 0.53 2.65
N ILE A 70 12.40 1.60 3.15
CA ILE A 70 11.89 2.67 2.31
C ILE A 70 12.83 3.87 2.44
N LYS A 71 13.23 4.45 1.30
CA LYS A 71 14.12 5.61 1.25
C LYS A 71 13.46 6.75 0.49
N PHE A 72 13.44 7.92 1.10
CA PHE A 72 12.95 9.18 0.55
C PHE A 72 14.15 10.07 0.24
N LYS A 73 14.49 10.23 -1.04
CA LYS A 73 15.51 11.17 -1.49
C LYS A 73 14.89 12.53 -1.75
N ASP A 74 15.24 13.52 -0.93
CA ASP A 74 14.86 14.92 -1.20
C ASP A 74 15.54 15.37 -2.50
N LYS A 75 14.76 15.79 -3.48
CA LYS A 75 15.25 16.17 -4.81
C LYS A 75 16.00 17.49 -4.83
N HIS A 76 15.76 18.36 -3.85
CA HIS A 76 16.41 19.66 -3.73
C HIS A 76 17.76 19.55 -3.03
N THR A 77 17.84 18.74 -1.97
CA THR A 77 19.07 18.62 -1.16
C THR A 77 19.91 17.38 -1.51
N GLY A 78 19.30 16.38 -2.14
CA GLY A 78 19.93 15.09 -2.42
C GLY A 78 20.04 14.16 -1.22
N ILE A 79 19.62 14.59 -0.03
CA ILE A 79 19.68 13.77 1.20
C ILE A 79 18.66 12.64 1.11
N GLU A 80 19.10 11.42 1.40
CA GLU A 80 18.23 10.26 1.55
C GLU A 80 17.86 10.08 3.01
N TYR A 81 16.56 9.94 3.29
CA TYR A 81 16.03 9.61 4.59
C TYR A 81 15.37 8.24 4.53
N SER A 82 15.47 7.43 5.58
CA SER A 82 15.04 6.03 5.53
C SER A 82 14.35 5.56 6.81
N ALA A 83 13.53 4.53 6.62
CA ALA A 83 12.98 3.75 7.70
C ALA A 83 12.93 2.26 7.34
N ALA A 84 12.88 1.43 8.36
CA ALA A 84 12.56 0.01 8.24
C ALA A 84 11.17 -0.13 7.61
N SER A 85 11.07 -0.96 6.59
CA SER A 85 9.84 -1.18 5.82
C SER A 85 9.96 -2.54 5.13
N THR A 86 9.48 -3.60 5.75
CA THR A 86 9.70 -4.97 5.26
C THR A 86 8.88 -5.23 3.99
N CYS A 87 9.58 -5.31 2.86
CA CYS A 87 9.02 -5.58 1.53
C CYS A 87 7.84 -4.63 1.15
N PRO A 88 8.15 -3.35 0.87
CA PRO A 88 7.13 -2.38 0.49
C PRO A 88 6.49 -2.73 -0.86
N VAL A 89 5.16 -2.66 -0.93
CA VAL A 89 4.33 -3.00 -2.10
C VAL A 89 3.90 -1.77 -2.86
N VAL A 90 3.48 -0.72 -2.14
CA VAL A 90 3.10 0.56 -2.73
C VAL A 90 3.32 1.71 -1.73
N VAL A 91 3.62 2.90 -2.24
CA VAL A 91 3.52 4.16 -1.49
C VAL A 91 2.39 4.99 -2.07
N ASN A 92 1.49 5.44 -1.20
CA ASN A 92 0.43 6.38 -1.54
C ASN A 92 0.67 7.71 -0.83
N LYS A 93 0.42 8.82 -1.50
CA LYS A 93 0.40 10.15 -0.87
C LYS A 93 -1.03 10.62 -0.71
N LEU A 94 -1.41 11.01 0.51
CA LEU A 94 -2.75 11.48 0.84
C LEU A 94 -2.67 12.51 1.95
N ASN A 95 -3.31 13.67 1.77
CA ASN A 95 -3.29 14.78 2.73
C ASN A 95 -1.88 15.15 3.21
N ASP A 96 -0.94 15.27 2.25
CA ASP A 96 0.48 15.56 2.45
C ASP A 96 1.27 14.54 3.28
N LYS A 97 0.70 13.37 3.55
CA LYS A 97 1.37 12.26 4.21
C LYS A 97 1.61 11.11 3.25
N TYR A 98 2.63 10.30 3.55
CA TYR A 98 2.94 9.09 2.82
C TYR A 98 2.46 7.87 3.61
N TYR A 99 1.82 6.95 2.90
CA TYR A 99 1.33 5.69 3.42
C TYR A 99 2.06 4.57 2.69
N ILE A 100 2.83 3.78 3.42
CA ILE A 100 3.61 2.68 2.89
C ILE A 100 2.90 1.38 3.27
N THR A 101 2.52 0.61 2.25
CA THR A 101 1.98 -0.74 2.43
C THR A 101 3.12 -1.73 2.32
N ASN A 102 3.35 -2.48 3.40
CA ASN A 102 4.35 -3.53 3.50
C ASN A 102 3.64 -4.89 3.54
N THR A 103 4.15 -5.87 2.80
CA THR A 103 3.64 -7.24 2.90
C THR A 103 4.73 -8.27 2.66
N LEU A 104 4.65 -9.37 3.37
CA LEU A 104 5.56 -10.50 3.22
C LEU A 104 4.75 -11.79 3.18
N ALA A 105 4.72 -12.44 2.02
CA ALA A 105 4.03 -13.72 1.80
C ALA A 105 4.87 -14.92 2.28
N HIS A 106 5.32 -14.88 3.54
CA HIS A 106 6.09 -15.95 4.17
C HIS A 106 5.38 -16.50 5.42
N LEU A 107 5.47 -17.81 5.65
CA LEU A 107 4.75 -18.53 6.70
C LEU A 107 3.25 -18.17 6.72
N SER A 108 2.79 -17.51 7.78
CA SER A 108 1.41 -17.07 7.97
C SER A 108 1.03 -15.83 7.17
N GLY A 109 1.98 -15.20 6.49
CA GLY A 109 1.79 -13.90 5.86
C GLY A 109 1.80 -12.76 6.87
N PHE A 110 2.37 -11.64 6.45
CA PHE A 110 2.49 -10.43 7.24
C PHE A 110 2.05 -9.21 6.42
N SER A 111 1.41 -8.26 7.09
CA SER A 111 1.07 -6.95 6.54
C SER A 111 1.32 -5.85 7.55
N GLU A 112 1.89 -4.75 7.10
CA GLU A 112 2.05 -3.53 7.89
C GLU A 112 1.70 -2.32 7.05
N ILE A 113 1.08 -1.32 7.67
CA ILE A 113 0.86 -0.01 7.07
C ILE A 113 1.60 1.03 7.91
N LEU A 114 2.53 1.76 7.30
CA LEU A 114 3.25 2.86 7.92
C LEU A 114 2.75 4.20 7.39
N GLU A 115 2.59 5.18 8.29
CA GLU A 115 2.43 6.59 7.95
C GLU A 115 3.74 7.34 8.16
N VAL A 116 4.14 8.16 7.20
CA VAL A 116 5.23 9.13 7.29
C VAL A 116 4.64 10.51 7.03
N SER A 117 4.56 11.33 8.07
CA SER A 117 4.03 12.69 7.95
C SER A 117 5.05 13.68 7.36
N ASP A 118 6.34 13.48 7.66
CA ASP A 118 7.42 14.27 7.10
C ASP A 118 8.64 13.37 6.87
N PRO A 119 9.06 13.14 5.61
CA PRO A 119 10.25 12.35 5.30
C PRO A 119 11.53 12.86 5.98
N LYS A 120 11.64 14.16 6.28
CA LYS A 120 12.82 14.73 6.97
C LYS A 120 12.90 14.37 8.44
N ALA A 121 11.80 13.90 9.03
CA ALA A 121 11.77 13.38 10.40
C ALA A 121 12.32 11.95 10.50
N LEU A 122 12.47 11.25 9.36
CA LEU A 122 13.08 9.94 9.31
C LEU A 122 14.60 10.02 9.56
N THR A 123 15.24 8.87 9.75
CA THR A 123 16.69 8.81 9.92
C THR A 123 17.40 9.04 8.59
N VAL A 124 18.39 9.93 8.55
CA VAL A 124 19.26 10.08 7.37
C VAL A 124 19.87 8.72 7.04
N PHE A 125 19.71 8.28 5.79
CA PHE A 125 20.21 7.00 5.34
C PHE A 125 21.73 7.04 5.25
N GLU A 126 22.36 6.16 6.01
CA GLU A 126 23.77 5.85 5.88
C GLU A 126 23.90 4.38 5.55
N PHE A 127 24.68 4.06 4.51
CA PHE A 127 24.90 2.67 4.15
C PHE A 127 25.60 1.93 5.31
N PRO A 128 24.98 0.90 5.92
CA PRO A 128 25.52 0.27 7.11
C PRO A 128 26.94 -0.26 6.89
N LYS A 129 27.80 -0.17 7.91
CA LYS A 129 29.16 -0.72 7.83
C LYS A 129 29.11 -2.25 7.63
N PRO A 130 30.02 -2.82 6.83
CA PRO A 130 30.05 -4.27 6.65
C PRO A 130 30.49 -4.97 7.94
N ARG A 131 30.00 -6.19 8.17
CA ARG A 131 30.34 -6.96 9.39
C ARG A 131 31.82 -7.27 9.50
N LYS A 132 32.44 -7.62 8.37
CA LYS A 132 33.88 -7.86 8.27
C LYS A 132 34.39 -7.36 6.92
N LYS A 133 35.62 -6.85 6.93
CA LYS A 133 36.39 -6.51 5.74
C LYS A 133 37.73 -7.24 5.81
N LYS A 134 38.01 -8.10 4.84
CA LYS A 134 39.31 -8.80 4.70
C LYS A 134 39.94 -8.39 3.37
N GLY A 135 40.85 -7.41 3.41
CA GLY A 135 41.40 -6.81 2.20
C GLY A 135 40.31 -6.17 1.32
N LYS A 136 40.14 -6.69 0.10
CA LYS A 136 39.08 -6.28 -0.84
C LYS A 136 37.74 -6.99 -0.62
N THR A 137 37.70 -8.08 0.15
CA THR A 137 36.48 -8.84 0.39
C THR A 137 35.64 -8.18 1.49
N ILE A 138 34.40 -7.86 1.15
CA ILE A 138 33.39 -7.31 2.06
C ILE A 138 32.41 -8.42 2.40
N ILE A 139 32.22 -8.70 3.69
CA ILE A 139 31.28 -9.72 4.17
C ILE A 139 30.04 -9.01 4.75
N ARG A 140 28.88 -9.35 4.19
CA ARG A 140 27.53 -8.94 4.62
C ARG A 140 26.62 -10.15 4.56
N TYR A 141 25.64 -10.20 5.46
CA TYR A 141 24.49 -11.08 5.35
C TYR A 141 23.32 -10.33 4.69
N VAL A 142 22.37 -11.10 4.16
CA VAL A 142 21.11 -10.57 3.64
C VAL A 142 20.45 -9.73 4.73
N GLY A 143 20.01 -8.52 4.38
CA GLY A 143 19.39 -7.59 5.32
C GLY A 143 20.34 -6.69 6.11
N ASP A 144 21.67 -6.84 5.98
CA ASP A 144 22.66 -6.01 6.69
C ASP A 144 22.70 -4.56 6.20
N ASP A 145 22.28 -4.32 4.96
CA ASP A 145 22.19 -3.02 4.31
C ASP A 145 20.82 -2.35 4.45
N GLU A 146 19.89 -3.02 5.11
CA GLU A 146 18.55 -2.50 5.38
C GLU A 146 18.54 -1.53 6.57
N SER A 147 17.77 -0.46 6.47
CA SER A 147 17.46 0.40 7.60
C SER A 147 16.76 -0.39 8.70
N LYS A 148 17.17 -0.14 9.93
CA LYS A 148 16.54 -0.70 11.15
C LYS A 148 15.80 0.38 11.95
N SER A 149 15.76 1.61 11.44
CA SER A 149 15.16 2.73 12.16
C SER A 149 13.65 2.80 11.92
N THR A 150 12.90 2.98 12.99
CA THR A 150 11.46 3.32 12.95
C THR A 150 11.22 4.80 13.26
N LYS A 151 12.28 5.61 13.35
CA LYS A 151 12.16 7.04 13.66
C LYS A 151 11.36 7.75 12.56
N GLY A 152 10.39 8.56 12.98
CA GLY A 152 9.58 9.37 12.07
C GLY A 152 8.48 8.59 11.33
N THR A 153 8.35 7.28 11.56
CA THR A 153 7.20 6.50 11.11
C THR A 153 6.15 6.37 12.21
N LYS A 154 4.90 6.22 11.81
CA LYS A 154 3.79 5.84 12.68
C LYS A 154 3.19 4.55 12.12
N GLN A 155 3.29 3.47 12.87
CA GLN A 155 2.64 2.21 12.50
C GLN A 155 1.13 2.34 12.66
N LEU A 156 0.39 2.17 11.56
CA LEU A 156 -1.07 2.21 11.56
C LEU A 156 -1.67 0.81 11.63
N LEU A 157 -0.98 -0.19 11.10
CA LEU A 157 -1.38 -1.59 11.14
C LEU A 157 -0.13 -2.44 11.30
N ASP A 158 -0.24 -3.48 12.12
CA ASP A 158 0.68 -4.61 12.20
C ASP A 158 -0.18 -5.88 12.27
N SER A 159 -0.08 -6.76 11.28
CA SER A 159 -0.96 -7.91 11.16
C SER A 159 -0.26 -9.14 10.62
N ILE A 160 -0.67 -10.29 11.16
CA ILE A 160 -0.26 -11.63 10.76
C ILE A 160 -1.48 -12.41 10.27
N GLY A 161 -1.30 -13.31 9.31
CA GLY A 161 -2.41 -14.11 8.76
C GLY A 161 -3.13 -13.47 7.58
N ILE A 162 -2.71 -12.27 7.18
CA ILE A 162 -3.31 -11.53 6.06
C ILE A 162 -2.21 -10.89 5.18
N LEU A 163 -2.48 -10.82 3.89
CA LEU A 163 -1.63 -10.16 2.89
C LEU A 163 -2.35 -8.94 2.32
N THR A 164 -1.71 -7.79 2.43
CA THR A 164 -2.18 -6.54 1.82
C THR A 164 -1.46 -6.36 0.50
N ILE A 165 -2.08 -6.86 -0.56
CA ILE A 165 -1.43 -6.94 -1.88
C ILE A 165 -1.54 -5.65 -2.69
N ALA A 166 -2.40 -4.72 -2.26
CA ALA A 166 -2.54 -3.42 -2.89
C ALA A 166 -3.14 -2.41 -1.91
N SER A 167 -2.85 -1.13 -2.14
CA SER A 167 -3.55 -0.02 -1.50
C SER A 167 -3.65 1.14 -2.47
N PHE A 168 -4.78 1.82 -2.48
CA PHE A 168 -5.07 2.89 -3.44
C PHE A 168 -5.96 3.97 -2.81
N PRO A 169 -5.71 5.25 -3.11
CA PRO A 169 -6.51 6.36 -2.63
C PRO A 169 -7.80 6.49 -3.44
N PHE A 170 -8.92 6.73 -2.76
CA PHE A 170 -10.17 7.12 -3.39
C PHE A 170 -10.95 8.05 -2.46
N GLN A 171 -11.46 9.16 -2.99
CA GLN A 171 -12.25 10.16 -2.24
C GLN A 171 -11.67 10.56 -0.87
N GLY A 172 -10.37 10.80 -0.80
CA GLY A 172 -9.72 11.24 0.45
C GLY A 172 -9.49 10.12 1.47
N GLN A 173 -9.75 8.86 1.12
CA GLN A 173 -9.52 7.68 1.96
C GLN A 173 -8.58 6.70 1.27
N LEU A 174 -7.93 5.85 2.08
CA LEU A 174 -7.09 4.76 1.60
C LEU A 174 -7.87 3.44 1.70
N TYR A 175 -7.94 2.72 0.59
CA TYR A 175 -8.55 1.41 0.49
C TYR A 175 -7.47 0.37 0.22
N HIS A 176 -7.75 -0.87 0.60
CA HIS A 176 -6.79 -1.97 0.55
C HIS A 176 -7.42 -3.22 -0.04
N ILE A 177 -6.64 -3.93 -0.85
CA ILE A 177 -6.98 -5.29 -1.29
C ILE A 177 -6.27 -6.23 -0.33
N VAL A 178 -7.05 -6.95 0.48
CA VAL A 178 -6.54 -7.83 1.53
C VAL A 178 -6.95 -9.26 1.24
N VAL A 179 -5.99 -10.18 1.37
CA VAL A 179 -6.20 -11.62 1.19
C VAL A 179 -5.93 -12.31 2.51
N ASP A 180 -6.88 -13.11 2.99
CA ASP A 180 -6.68 -14.00 4.13
C ASP A 180 -6.42 -15.44 3.66
N TYR A 181 -6.61 -16.41 4.55
CA TYR A 181 -6.45 -17.83 4.22
C TYR A 181 -7.52 -18.40 3.28
N GLU A 182 -8.59 -17.66 2.98
CA GLU A 182 -9.77 -18.16 2.27
C GLU A 182 -10.18 -17.26 1.08
N LYS A 183 -10.22 -15.95 1.28
CA LYS A 183 -10.90 -14.99 0.42
C LYS A 183 -10.07 -13.72 0.21
N THR A 184 -10.58 -12.89 -0.69
CA THR A 184 -10.05 -11.57 -1.01
C THR A 184 -11.12 -10.52 -0.70
N TYR A 185 -10.73 -9.44 -0.03
CA TYR A 185 -11.62 -8.38 0.43
C TYR A 185 -11.13 -7.01 -0.01
N LEU A 186 -12.10 -6.12 -0.19
CA LEU A 186 -11.88 -4.69 -0.17
C LEU A 186 -12.03 -4.21 1.28
N THR A 187 -11.03 -3.53 1.80
CA THR A 187 -11.05 -3.04 3.18
C THR A 187 -10.65 -1.56 3.25
N LYS A 188 -10.94 -0.94 4.38
CA LYS A 188 -10.33 0.32 4.82
C LYS A 188 -9.74 0.15 6.21
N LEU A 189 -8.78 0.98 6.56
CA LEU A 189 -8.25 0.99 7.93
C LEU A 189 -9.11 1.88 8.84
N THR A 190 -9.45 1.41 10.03
CA THR A 190 -10.07 2.22 11.09
C THR A 190 -9.54 1.76 12.44
N ASN A 191 -8.99 2.68 13.24
CA ASN A 191 -8.43 2.39 14.56
C ASN A 191 -7.44 1.21 14.57
N GLY A 192 -6.57 1.18 13.55
CA GLY A 192 -5.55 0.15 13.39
C GLY A 192 -6.04 -1.24 13.06
N LYS A 193 -7.27 -1.37 12.54
CA LYS A 193 -7.85 -2.62 12.08
C LYS A 193 -8.45 -2.46 10.70
N TYR A 194 -8.38 -3.52 9.90
CA TYR A 194 -9.14 -3.57 8.67
C TYR A 194 -10.63 -3.72 8.96
N ILE A 195 -11.41 -2.87 8.32
CA ILE A 195 -12.86 -2.97 8.25
C ILE A 195 -13.20 -3.36 6.81
N THR A 196 -13.81 -4.53 6.66
CA THR A 196 -14.28 -5.02 5.37
C THR A 196 -15.37 -4.11 4.83
N ILE A 197 -15.18 -3.66 3.60
CA ILE A 197 -16.16 -2.90 2.82
C ILE A 197 -16.96 -3.85 1.94
N ASP A 198 -16.26 -4.75 1.25
CA ASP A 198 -16.89 -5.75 0.38
C ASP A 198 -15.99 -6.98 0.22
N THR A 199 -16.57 -8.10 -0.21
CA THR A 199 -15.84 -9.29 -0.63
C THR A 199 -15.55 -9.21 -2.12
N ILE A 200 -14.29 -9.21 -2.49
CA ILE A 200 -13.85 -9.16 -3.90
C ILE A 200 -13.97 -10.54 -4.54
N SER A 201 -13.60 -11.60 -3.81
CA SER A 201 -13.61 -12.97 -4.32
C SER A 201 -13.70 -13.96 -3.17
N ASN A 202 -14.46 -15.05 -3.37
CA ASN A 202 -14.50 -16.20 -2.45
C ASN A 202 -13.29 -17.15 -2.63
N GLN A 203 -12.21 -16.64 -3.22
CA GLN A 203 -10.94 -17.33 -3.40
C GLN A 203 -9.79 -16.39 -3.06
N ARG A 204 -8.64 -16.98 -2.74
CA ARG A 204 -7.38 -16.28 -2.46
C ARG A 204 -6.71 -15.84 -3.76
N LEU A 205 -6.75 -14.54 -4.02
CA LEU A 205 -6.18 -13.94 -5.22
C LEU A 205 -4.91 -13.18 -4.86
N TRP A 206 -3.81 -13.90 -4.74
CA TRP A 206 -2.54 -13.38 -4.23
C TRP A 206 -1.34 -13.85 -5.08
N THR A 207 -0.19 -13.26 -4.81
CA THR A 207 1.12 -13.66 -5.33
C THR A 207 2.19 -13.46 -4.26
N TYR A 208 3.36 -14.09 -4.40
CA TYR A 208 4.46 -13.96 -3.45
C TYR A 208 5.08 -12.55 -3.45
N ASP A 209 5.15 -11.93 -4.62
CA ASP A 209 5.76 -10.61 -4.84
C ASP A 209 4.73 -9.65 -5.43
N PRO A 210 3.78 -9.15 -4.61
CA PRO A 210 2.76 -8.24 -5.09
C PRO A 210 3.37 -6.88 -5.42
N GLU A 211 2.94 -6.33 -6.55
CA GLU A 211 3.38 -5.06 -7.09
C GLU A 211 2.16 -4.30 -7.61
N VAL A 212 2.12 -2.99 -7.36
CA VAL A 212 1.06 -2.11 -7.84
C VAL A 212 1.60 -1.25 -8.97
N PHE A 213 1.11 -1.46 -10.17
CA PHE A 213 1.46 -0.65 -11.33
C PHE A 213 0.43 0.44 -11.53
N THR A 214 0.87 1.69 -11.64
CA THR A 214 -0.03 2.80 -12.00
C THR A 214 0.16 3.12 -13.48
N THR A 215 -0.92 3.06 -14.25
CA THR A 215 -0.91 3.41 -15.67
C THR A 215 -1.02 4.93 -15.87
N THR A 216 -0.81 5.40 -17.09
CA THR A 216 -0.92 6.84 -17.44
C THR A 216 -2.33 7.41 -17.27
N ASP A 217 -3.35 6.56 -17.45
CA ASP A 217 -4.76 6.84 -17.20
C ASP A 217 -5.20 6.56 -15.75
N LYS A 218 -4.23 6.34 -14.84
CA LYS A 218 -4.41 6.22 -13.38
C LYS A 218 -5.16 4.96 -12.93
N HIS A 219 -5.13 3.90 -13.73
CA HIS A 219 -5.53 2.59 -13.27
C HIS A 219 -4.43 2.00 -12.39
N TYR A 220 -4.84 1.27 -11.35
CA TYR A 220 -3.95 0.43 -10.56
C TYR A 220 -4.08 -1.01 -11.04
N ILE A 221 -3.00 -1.55 -11.59
CA ILE A 221 -2.90 -2.93 -12.05
C ILE A 221 -2.10 -3.74 -11.04
N ILE A 222 -2.68 -4.84 -10.56
CA ILE A 222 -2.05 -5.72 -9.58
C ILE A 222 -2.18 -7.14 -10.08
N PHE A 223 -1.04 -7.81 -10.33
CA PHE A 223 -1.05 -9.19 -10.77
C PHE A 223 -1.17 -10.14 -9.58
N PHE A 224 -1.92 -11.21 -9.77
CA PHE A 224 -1.92 -12.36 -8.88
C PHE A 224 -1.58 -13.61 -9.68
N ASP A 225 -0.72 -14.42 -9.12
CA ASP A 225 -0.25 -15.67 -9.72
C ASP A 225 0.15 -16.61 -8.60
N ASN A 226 -0.62 -17.70 -8.48
CA ASN A 226 -0.39 -18.78 -7.54
C ASN A 226 -0.85 -20.10 -8.15
N SER A 227 -0.63 -21.20 -7.44
CA SER A 227 -0.93 -22.56 -7.92
C SER A 227 -2.37 -22.78 -8.39
N ASN A 228 -3.32 -21.97 -7.90
CA ASN A 228 -4.76 -22.17 -8.12
C ASN A 228 -5.34 -21.17 -9.13
N THR A 229 -4.74 -19.99 -9.28
CA THR A 229 -5.30 -18.93 -10.11
C THR A 229 -4.25 -17.91 -10.51
N LYS A 230 -4.40 -17.39 -11.73
CA LYS A 230 -3.58 -16.34 -12.31
C LYS A 230 -4.46 -15.26 -12.95
N GLY A 231 -4.00 -14.02 -12.92
CA GLY A 231 -4.76 -12.89 -13.42
C GLY A 231 -4.28 -11.56 -12.89
N TYR A 232 -5.13 -10.55 -12.97
CA TYR A 232 -4.87 -9.24 -12.40
C TYR A 232 -6.14 -8.54 -11.94
N TYR A 233 -5.95 -7.60 -11.01
CA TYR A 233 -6.90 -6.56 -10.69
C TYR A 233 -6.64 -5.36 -11.58
N ASP A 234 -7.71 -4.76 -12.07
CA ASP A 234 -7.71 -3.45 -12.70
C ASP A 234 -8.65 -2.54 -11.89
N ILE A 235 -8.06 -1.57 -11.20
CA ILE A 235 -8.77 -0.68 -10.27
C ILE A 235 -8.73 0.74 -10.81
N TYR A 236 -9.91 1.31 -11.02
CA TYR A 236 -10.07 2.71 -11.39
C TYR A 236 -11.22 3.32 -10.59
N GLU A 237 -10.89 4.34 -9.79
CA GLU A 237 -11.84 4.97 -8.86
C GLU A 237 -12.52 3.94 -7.93
N ASN A 238 -13.84 3.81 -8.01
CA ASN A 238 -14.61 2.82 -7.25
C ASN A 238 -14.90 1.53 -8.04
N ASN A 239 -14.31 1.35 -9.22
CA ASN A 239 -14.47 0.13 -10.02
C ASN A 239 -13.28 -0.79 -9.81
N ILE A 240 -13.55 -2.06 -9.49
CA ILE A 240 -12.55 -3.12 -9.36
C ILE A 240 -12.94 -4.22 -10.33
N THR A 241 -12.13 -4.42 -11.36
CA THR A 241 -12.29 -5.51 -12.31
C THR A 241 -11.25 -6.59 -12.04
N ILE A 242 -11.71 -7.81 -11.83
CA ILE A 242 -10.86 -8.99 -11.69
C ILE A 242 -10.84 -9.68 -13.05
N VAL A 243 -9.65 -9.82 -13.64
CA VAL A 243 -9.47 -10.53 -14.90
C VAL A 243 -8.70 -11.81 -14.62
N ARG A 244 -9.37 -12.95 -14.73
CA ARG A 244 -8.75 -14.26 -14.59
C ARG A 244 -8.38 -14.85 -15.93
N GLN A 245 -7.27 -15.55 -15.94
CA GLN A 245 -6.88 -16.37 -17.08
C GLN A 245 -7.14 -17.83 -16.70
N LYS A 246 -7.84 -18.56 -17.57
CA LYS A 246 -7.88 -20.02 -17.50
C LYS A 246 -6.62 -20.64 -18.11
#